data_AF-A0A4R4A534-F1
#
_entry.id   AF-A0A4R4A534-F1
#
_cell.length_a   1.000
_cell.length_b   1.000
_cell.length_c   1.000
_cell.angle_alpha   90.00
_cell.angle_beta   90.00
_cell.angle_gamma   90.00
#
_symmetry.space_group_name_H-M   'P 1'
#
loop_
_entity.id
_entity.type
_entity.pdbx_description
1 polymer ?
#
loop_
_entity_poly.entity_id
_entity_poly.type
_entity_poly.pdbx_seq_one_letter_code
_entity_poly.pdbx_strand_id
1 'polypeptide(L)'
;MRLIIIAIVSGWVLVALALAVRVRACDLEARLSAAYFVLWPVAAVSLLLQAPVPGVIALPATLGFLPWFLSGPHLWARLRRGVPAAPGAFIGIAFRVWGWGILLSMLLGLFF
;
A
#
# COMPACT_ATOMS: atom_id res chain seq x y z
N MET A 1 4.18 -26.01 -6.65
CA MET A 1 4.63 -24.64 -6.32
C MET A 1 4.46 -23.65 -7.48
N ARG A 2 4.98 -23.92 -8.68
CA ARG A 2 4.89 -22.97 -9.83
C ARG A 2 3.46 -22.53 -10.19
N LEU A 3 2.52 -23.47 -10.25
CA LEU A 3 1.11 -23.16 -10.58
C LEU A 3 0.42 -22.27 -9.54
N ILE A 4 0.76 -22.44 -8.25
CA ILE A 4 0.19 -21.63 -7.15
C ILE A 4 0.66 -20.17 -7.30
N ILE A 5 1.95 -19.97 -7.56
CA ILE A 5 2.52 -18.63 -7.77
C ILE A 5 1.87 -17.95 -8.98
N ILE A 6 1.73 -18.67 -10.10
CA ILE A 6 1.06 -18.16 -11.30
C ILE A 6 -0.38 -17.75 -11.00
N ALA A 7 -1.13 -18.57 -10.25
CA ALA A 7 -2.50 -18.25 -9.87
C ALA A 7 -2.59 -17.00 -8.98
N ILE A 8 -1.69 -16.85 -7.99
CA ILE A 8 -1.63 -15.68 -7.11
C ILE A 8 -1.34 -14.42 -7.91
N VAL A 9 -0.29 -14.44 -8.75
CA VAL A 9 0.11 -13.29 -9.56
C VAL A 9 -0.99 -12.92 -10.55
N SER A 10 -1.58 -13.89 -11.23
CA SER A 10 -2.67 -13.66 -12.18
C SER A 10 -3.90 -13.07 -11.49
N GLY A 11 -4.30 -13.64 -10.35
CA GLY A 11 -5.40 -13.12 -9.53
C GLY A 11 -5.15 -11.68 -9.08
N TRP A 12 -3.92 -11.37 -8.67
CA TRP A 12 -3.53 -10.03 -8.27
C TRP A 12 -3.59 -9.02 -9.42
N VAL A 13 -3.11 -9.38 -10.62
CA VAL A 13 -3.20 -8.54 -11.83
C VAL A 13 -4.68 -8.28 -12.19
N LEU A 14 -5.53 -9.31 -12.12
CA LEU A 14 -6.97 -9.16 -12.36
C LEU A 14 -7.60 -8.20 -11.35
N VAL A 15 -7.26 -8.31 -10.06
CA VAL A 15 -7.71 -7.39 -9.02
C VAL A 15 -7.23 -5.96 -9.30
N ALA A 16 -5.97 -5.78 -9.70
CA ALA A 16 -5.42 -4.48 -10.04
C ALA A 16 -6.16 -3.83 -11.21
N LEU A 17 -6.44 -4.58 -12.28
CA LEU A 17 -7.22 -4.11 -13.42
C LEU A 17 -8.65 -3.75 -13.01
N ALA A 18 -9.31 -4.61 -12.24
CA ALA A 18 -10.67 -4.36 -11.75
C ALA A 18 -10.73 -3.09 -10.88
N LEU A 19 -9.75 -2.90 -9.99
CA LEU A 19 -9.63 -1.69 -9.19
C LEU A 19 -9.38 -0.46 -10.05
N ALA A 20 -8.47 -0.54 -11.03
CA ALA A 20 -8.13 0.56 -11.92
C ALA A 20 -9.31 1.05 -12.77
N VAL A 21 -10.30 0.19 -13.06
CA VAL A 21 -11.57 0.57 -13.69
C VAL A 21 -12.52 1.16 -12.65
N ARG A 22 -12.69 0.46 -11.52
CA ARG A 22 -13.71 0.79 -10.51
C ARG A 22 -13.46 2.11 -9.78
N VAL A 23 -12.20 2.47 -9.55
CA VAL A 23 -11.83 3.71 -8.84
C VAL A 23 -11.78 4.94 -9.75
N ARG A 24 -12.00 4.82 -11.07
CA ARG A 24 -11.94 5.99 -12.00
C ARG A 24 -13.00 7.04 -11.68
N ALA A 25 -14.17 6.60 -11.25
CA ALA A 25 -15.29 7.46 -10.88
C ALA A 25 -15.31 7.81 -9.38
N CYS A 26 -14.32 7.35 -8.61
CA CYS A 26 -14.23 7.60 -7.16
C CYS A 26 -13.35 8.82 -6.86
N ASP A 27 -13.39 9.24 -5.60
CA ASP A 27 -12.56 10.32 -5.10
C ASP A 27 -11.06 9.98 -5.05
N LEU A 28 -10.24 11.02 -4.85
CA LEU A 28 -8.78 10.90 -4.87
C LEU A 28 -8.27 9.87 -3.86
N GLU A 29 -8.84 9.83 -2.65
CA GLU A 29 -8.35 8.92 -1.61
C GLU A 29 -8.64 7.45 -1.92
N ALA A 30 -9.78 7.13 -2.55
CA ALA A 30 -10.03 5.78 -3.05
C ALA A 30 -9.01 5.37 -4.13
N ARG A 31 -8.65 6.30 -5.03
CA ARG A 31 -7.65 6.06 -6.08
C ARG A 31 -6.26 5.85 -5.48
N LEU A 32 -5.86 6.66 -4.51
CA LEU A 32 -4.59 6.52 -3.81
C LEU A 32 -4.53 5.22 -2.98
N SER A 33 -5.62 4.84 -2.32
CA SER A 33 -5.69 3.59 -1.55
C SER A 33 -5.59 2.36 -2.45
N ALA A 34 -6.26 2.38 -3.60
CA ALA A 34 -6.13 1.33 -4.62
C ALA A 34 -4.72 1.27 -5.22
N ALA A 35 -4.14 2.44 -5.54
CA ALA A 35 -2.77 2.52 -6.02
C ALA A 35 -1.79 1.94 -4.99
N TYR A 36 -1.96 2.25 -3.70
CA TYR A 36 -1.09 1.71 -2.66
C TYR A 36 -1.25 0.20 -2.47
N PHE A 37 -2.49 -0.31 -2.47
CA PHE A 37 -2.77 -1.74 -2.40
C PHE A 37 -2.09 -2.54 -3.52
N VAL A 38 -2.03 -1.96 -4.72
CA VAL A 38 -1.41 -2.56 -5.92
C VAL A 38 0.09 -2.24 -6.03
N LEU A 39 0.57 -1.09 -5.63
CA LEU A 39 1.98 -0.73 -5.88
C LEU A 39 2.91 -1.17 -4.75
N TRP A 40 2.41 -1.30 -3.52
CA TRP A 40 3.26 -1.69 -2.40
C TRP A 40 3.90 -3.09 -2.57
N PRO A 41 3.19 -4.15 -3.02
CA PRO A 41 3.82 -5.45 -3.27
C PRO A 41 4.89 -5.39 -4.35
N VAL A 42 4.69 -4.56 -5.39
CA VAL A 42 5.69 -4.36 -6.45
C VAL A 42 6.93 -3.69 -5.87
N ALA A 43 6.75 -2.61 -5.09
CA ALA A 43 7.85 -1.93 -4.42
C ALA A 43 8.61 -2.88 -3.48
N ALA A 44 7.91 -3.71 -2.70
CA ALA A 44 8.52 -4.69 -1.81
C ALA A 44 9.37 -5.71 -2.58
N VAL A 45 8.86 -6.26 -3.68
CA VAL A 45 9.62 -7.18 -4.55
C VAL A 45 10.83 -6.47 -5.18
N SER A 46 10.67 -5.23 -5.66
CA SER A 46 11.78 -4.47 -6.21
C SER A 46 12.90 -4.24 -5.19
N LEU A 47 12.55 -3.93 -3.93
CA LEU A 47 13.54 -3.78 -2.86
C LEU A 47 14.24 -5.10 -2.54
N LEU A 48 13.51 -6.22 -2.51
CA LEU A 48 14.11 -7.55 -2.31
C LEU A 48 15.12 -7.91 -3.41
N LEU A 49 14.82 -7.55 -4.66
CA LEU A 49 15.73 -7.77 -5.80
C LEU A 49 16.97 -6.87 -5.78
N GLN A 50 16.94 -5.77 -5.04
CA GLN A 50 18.03 -4.78 -4.93
C GLN A 50 18.89 -4.98 -3.67
N ALA A 51 18.75 -6.10 -2.96
CA ALA A 51 19.51 -6.35 -1.74
C ALA A 51 21.05 -6.30 -2.00
N PRO A 52 21.84 -5.67 -1.10
CA PRO A 52 21.44 -5.07 0.16
C PRO A 52 20.79 -3.68 0.01
N VAL A 53 19.69 -3.44 0.73
CA VAL A 53 18.98 -2.16 0.78
C VAL A 53 19.34 -1.43 2.09
N PRO A 54 19.66 -0.13 2.06
CA PRO A 54 19.91 0.65 3.28
C PRO A 54 18.75 0.58 4.28
N GLY A 55 19.03 0.46 5.59
CA GLY A 55 18.01 0.38 6.63
C GLY A 55 17.01 1.53 6.61
N VAL A 56 17.47 2.74 6.28
CA VAL A 56 16.65 3.96 6.10
C VAL A 56 15.54 3.79 5.05
N ILE A 57 15.71 2.87 4.09
CA ILE A 57 14.72 2.55 3.04
C ILE A 57 14.00 1.25 3.37
N ALA A 58 14.73 0.23 3.81
CA ALA A 58 14.19 -1.09 4.11
C ALA A 58 13.17 -1.05 5.25
N LEU A 59 13.43 -0.29 6.31
CA LEU A 59 12.59 -0.26 7.50
C LEU A 59 11.23 0.44 7.25
N PRO A 60 11.17 1.65 6.66
CA PRO A 60 9.88 2.24 6.27
C PRO A 60 9.10 1.37 5.30
N ALA A 61 9.77 0.74 4.33
CA ALA A 61 9.11 -0.15 3.39
C ALA A 61 8.48 -1.36 4.08
N THR A 62 9.21 -1.99 5.00
CA THR A 62 8.74 -3.14 5.78
C THR A 62 7.57 -2.77 6.68
N LEU A 63 7.66 -1.64 7.40
CA LEU A 63 6.56 -1.17 8.25
C LEU A 63 5.34 -0.71 7.44
N GLY A 64 5.54 -0.30 6.18
CA GLY A 64 4.50 -0.04 5.20
C GLY A 64 3.60 -1.26 4.91
N PHE A 65 4.02 -2.48 5.28
CA PHE A 65 3.17 -3.66 5.17
C PHE A 65 1.86 -3.51 5.96
N LEU A 66 1.92 -2.90 7.15
CA LEU A 66 0.74 -2.78 8.00
C LEU A 66 -0.31 -1.85 7.38
N PRO A 67 0.02 -0.61 6.95
CA PRO A 67 -0.90 0.19 6.15
C PRO A 67 -1.36 -0.51 4.87
N TRP A 68 -0.51 -1.31 4.21
CA TRP A 68 -0.89 -2.02 2.99
C TRP A 68 -1.99 -3.05 3.29
N PHE A 69 -1.82 -3.82 4.35
CA PHE A 69 -2.80 -4.79 4.81
C PHE A 69 -4.14 -4.12 5.14
N LEU A 70 -4.11 -2.94 5.78
CA LEU A 70 -5.30 -2.16 6.12
C LEU A 70 -5.94 -1.46 4.90
N SER A 71 -5.20 -1.29 3.81
CA SER A 71 -5.69 -0.60 2.62
C SER A 71 -6.79 -1.34 1.88
N GLY A 72 -6.80 -2.68 1.92
CA GLY A 72 -7.86 -3.50 1.34
C GLY A 72 -9.23 -3.26 2.00
N PRO A 73 -9.36 -3.47 3.33
CA PRO A 73 -10.59 -3.17 4.06
C PRO A 73 -11.06 -1.71 3.92
N HIS A 74 -10.13 -0.74 3.96
CA HIS A 74 -10.44 0.68 3.77
C HIS A 74 -11.02 0.95 2.37
N LEU A 75 -10.35 0.45 1.33
CA LEU A 75 -10.79 0.58 -0.05
C LEU A 75 -12.14 -0.11 -0.27
N TRP A 76 -12.37 -1.25 0.36
CA TRP A 76 -13.66 -1.93 0.29
C TRP A 76 -14.79 -1.12 0.93
N ALA A 77 -14.55 -0.53 2.10
CA ALA A 77 -15.51 0.34 2.77
C ALA A 77 -15.85 1.55 1.89
N ARG A 78 -14.85 2.17 1.26
CA ARG A 78 -15.02 3.25 0.28
C ARG A 78 -15.90 2.84 -0.89
N LEU A 79 -15.56 1.72 -1.53
CA LEU A 79 -16.23 1.24 -2.73
C LEU A 79 -17.67 0.78 -2.50
N ARG A 80 -18.03 0.32 -1.30
CA ARG A 80 -19.38 -0.16 -0.98
C ARG A 80 -20.28 0.89 -0.35
N ARG A 81 -19.76 1.71 0.57
CA ARG A 81 -20.58 2.54 1.45
C ARG A 81 -20.51 4.03 1.14
N GLY A 82 -19.68 4.44 0.17
CA GLY A 82 -19.47 5.86 -0.10
C GLY A 82 -19.01 6.61 1.15
N VAL A 83 -18.23 5.95 2.03
CA VAL A 83 -17.73 6.55 3.27
C VAL A 83 -17.06 7.88 2.91
N PRO A 84 -17.46 8.99 3.55
CA PRO A 84 -16.95 10.30 3.19
C PRO A 84 -15.44 10.35 3.33
N ALA A 85 -14.79 11.11 2.43
CA ALA A 85 -13.37 11.34 2.54
C ALA A 85 -13.03 11.99 3.89
N ALA A 86 -12.01 11.49 4.56
CA ALA A 86 -11.49 12.12 5.76
C ALA A 86 -10.40 13.10 5.31
N PRO A 87 -10.68 14.42 5.31
CA PRO A 87 -9.67 15.39 4.91
C PRO A 87 -8.45 15.27 5.83
N GLY A 88 -7.26 15.24 5.24
CA GLY A 88 -6.02 15.08 5.99
C GLY A 88 -5.66 13.63 6.34
N ALA A 89 -6.29 12.63 5.71
CA ALA A 89 -5.97 11.22 5.89
C ALA A 89 -5.61 10.51 4.58
N PHE A 90 -4.82 9.45 4.70
CA PHE A 90 -4.48 8.52 3.63
C PHE A 90 -4.66 7.09 4.16
N ILE A 91 -5.53 6.33 3.48
CA ILE A 91 -5.92 4.97 3.89
C ILE A 91 -6.53 4.97 5.30
N GLY A 92 -7.32 6.00 5.63
CA GLY A 92 -7.93 6.16 6.95
C GLY A 92 -6.93 6.52 8.07
N ILE A 93 -5.65 6.72 7.76
CA ILE A 93 -4.62 7.13 8.71
C ILE A 93 -4.31 8.61 8.47
N ALA A 94 -4.34 9.44 9.53
CA ALA A 94 -4.03 10.86 9.41
C ALA A 94 -2.61 11.09 8.84
N PHE A 95 -2.43 12.09 7.98
CA PHE A 95 -1.13 12.42 7.37
C PHE A 95 -0.05 12.69 8.41
N ARG A 96 -0.41 13.29 9.54
CA ARG A 96 0.52 13.50 10.66
C ARG A 96 1.06 12.18 11.20
N VAL A 97 0.20 11.17 11.35
CA VAL A 97 0.62 9.83 11.81
C VAL A 97 1.50 9.16 10.77
N TRP A 98 1.17 9.29 9.48
CA TRP A 98 2.04 8.85 8.38
C TRP A 98 3.42 9.50 8.42
N GLY A 99 3.48 10.82 8.55
CA GLY A 99 4.74 11.57 8.59
C GLY A 99 5.62 11.15 9.77
N TRP A 100 5.04 11.04 10.97
CA TRP A 100 5.78 10.56 12.14
C TRP A 100 6.20 9.10 12.01
N GLY A 101 5.35 8.23 11.47
CA GLY A 101 5.68 6.83 11.24
C GLY A 101 6.87 6.65 10.28
N ILE A 102 6.84 7.36 9.13
CA ILE A 102 7.93 7.36 8.17
C ILE A 102 9.20 7.90 8.82
N LEU A 103 9.14 9.07 9.46
CA LEU A 103 10.30 9.69 10.09
C LEU A 103 10.94 8.78 11.15
N LEU A 104 10.13 8.24 12.08
CA LEU A 104 10.60 7.33 13.12
C LEU A 104 11.23 6.06 12.53
N SER A 105 10.62 5.51 11.47
CA SER A 105 11.16 4.32 10.81
C SER A 105 12.48 4.60 10.06
N MET A 106 12.62 5.77 9.44
CA MET A 106 13.87 6.19 8.81
C MET A 106 14.97 6.39 9.84
N LEU A 107 14.66 7.07 10.96
CA LEU A 107 15.59 7.28 12.06
C LEU A 107 16.05 5.95 12.66
N LEU A 108 15.12 5.01 12.88
CA LEU A 108 15.46 3.68 13.37
C LEU A 108 16.33 2.93 12.35
N GLY A 109 16.04 3.06 11.06
CA GLY A 109 16.84 2.49 9.97
C GLY A 109 18.24 3.09 9.79
N LEU A 110 18.62 4.16 10.50
CA LEU A 110 20.02 4.61 10.57
C LEU A 110 20.87 3.71 11.47
N PHE A 111 20.25 2.93 12.35
CA PHE A 111 20.93 2.06 13.33
C PHE A 111 20.96 0.58 12.92
N PHE A 112 20.31 0.22 11.81
CA PHE A 112 20.24 -1.14 11.25
C PHE A 112 20.71 -1.13 9.79
#